data_AF-A0A0G1TVY6-F1
#
_entry.id   AF-A0A0G1TVY6-F1
#
_cell.length_a   1.000
_cell.length_b   1.000
_cell.length_c   1.000
_cell.angle_alpha   90.00
_cell.angle_beta   90.00
_cell.angle_gamma   90.00
#
_symmetry.space_group_name_H-M   'P 1'
#
loop_
_entity.id
_entity.type
_entity.pdbx_description
1 polymer ?
#
loop_
_entity_poly.entity_id
_entity_poly.type
_entity_poly.pdbx_seq_one_letter_code
_entity_poly.pdbx_strand_id
1 'polypeptide(L)'
;MTTVNPREGAYSRTMNTSGIQNVAPAKFLKEVVAELKKVTWPTREETIKLTAVVIAISVIVGAFIGSLDAALVKLTSLVFNK
;
A
#
# COMPACT_ATOMS: atom_id res chain seq x y z
N MET A 1 17.88 58.15 34.89
CA MET A 1 18.57 56.96 35.44
C MET A 1 17.54 55.87 35.69
N THR A 2 17.06 55.21 34.63
CA THR A 2 16.15 54.05 34.74
C THR A 2 17.04 52.81 34.79
N THR A 3 16.98 52.08 35.90
CA THR A 3 17.82 50.90 36.13
C THR A 3 17.34 49.76 35.21
N VAL A 4 18.08 49.49 34.14
CA VAL A 4 17.87 48.26 33.35
C VAL A 4 18.18 47.08 34.26
N ASN A 5 17.19 46.21 34.43
CA ASN A 5 17.26 45.05 35.30
C ASN A 5 18.19 44.00 34.66
N PRO A 6 19.19 43.43 35.37
CA PRO A 6 20.18 42.52 34.78
C PRO A 6 19.65 41.15 34.28
N ARG A 7 18.34 40.91 34.35
CA ARG A 7 17.74 39.58 34.21
C ARG A 7 17.25 39.24 32.80
N GLU A 8 17.42 40.13 31.84
CA GLU A 8 16.99 39.89 30.44
C GLU A 8 18.02 39.08 29.62
N GLY A 9 19.17 38.72 30.23
CA GLY A 9 20.23 37.93 29.59
C GLY A 9 19.96 36.43 29.47
N ALA A 10 18.77 35.94 29.81
CA ALA A 10 18.45 34.52 29.80
C ALA A 10 17.38 34.21 28.73
N TYR A 11 17.67 34.52 27.47
CA TYR A 11 17.05 33.87 26.30
C TYR A 11 17.41 32.38 26.28
N SER A 12 16.98 31.64 27.31
CA SER A 12 17.09 30.20 27.38
C SER A 12 15.97 29.61 26.53
N ARG A 13 16.21 29.61 25.22
CA ARG A 13 15.49 28.78 24.26
C ARG A 13 15.77 27.34 24.65
N THR A 14 14.94 26.80 25.56
CA THR A 14 14.96 25.41 25.95
C THR A 14 14.58 24.60 24.72
N MET A 15 15.59 24.03 24.05
CA MET A 15 15.37 23.05 23.00
C MET A 15 14.77 21.82 23.67
N ASN A 16 13.44 21.73 23.59
CA ASN A 16 12.67 20.59 24.02
C ASN A 16 13.07 19.36 23.19
N THR A 17 14.02 18.57 23.69
CA THR A 17 14.40 17.27 23.14
C THR A 17 13.40 16.20 23.56
N SER A 18 12.09 16.46 23.35
CA SER A 18 11.03 15.45 23.39
C SER A 18 10.96 14.62 22.09
N GLY A 19 12.02 14.70 21.27
CA GLY A 19 12.16 14.04 19.98
C GLY A 19 12.49 12.54 20.04
N ILE A 20 12.84 12.00 21.21
CA ILE A 20 12.86 10.54 21.41
C ILE A 20 11.66 10.19 22.29
N GLN A 21 10.45 10.41 21.77
CA GLN A 21 9.28 9.73 22.31
C GLN A 21 9.51 8.23 22.06
N ASN A 22 9.64 7.45 23.14
CA ASN A 22 9.37 6.02 23.09
C ASN A 22 7.93 5.88 22.61
N VAL A 23 7.78 5.81 21.30
CA VAL A 23 6.53 5.58 20.59
C VAL A 23 6.14 4.15 20.91
N ALA A 24 5.47 4.00 22.05
CA ALA A 24 5.00 2.72 22.53
C ALA A 24 4.30 2.02 21.35
N PRO A 25 4.67 0.77 21.01
CA PRO A 25 4.06 0.06 19.88
C PRO A 25 2.53 0.06 19.94
N ALA A 26 1.96 0.09 21.15
CA ALA A 26 0.53 0.25 21.39
C ALA A 26 -0.06 1.58 20.85
N LYS A 27 0.67 2.70 20.94
CA LYS A 27 0.25 4.01 20.41
C LYS A 27 0.26 3.99 18.88
N PHE A 28 1.31 3.46 18.26
CA PHE A 28 1.37 3.31 16.81
C PHE A 28 0.28 2.40 16.25
N LEU A 29 0.01 1.25 16.87
CA LEU A 29 -1.06 0.35 16.44
C LEU A 29 -2.44 1.03 16.53
N LYS A 30 -2.65 1.85 17.56
CA LYS A 30 -3.89 2.63 17.71
C LYS A 30 -4.04 3.67 16.59
N GLU A 31 -2.96 4.34 16.22
CA GLU A 31 -2.92 5.30 15.10
C GLU A 31 -3.16 4.60 13.75
N VAL A 32 -2.53 3.45 13.51
CA VAL A 32 -2.74 2.63 12.29
C VAL A 32 -4.18 2.15 12.17
N VAL A 33 -4.79 1.65 13.26
CA VAL A 33 -6.20 1.23 13.25
C VAL A 33 -7.15 2.39 12.98
N ALA A 34 -6.85 3.58 13.50
CA ALA A 34 -7.64 4.79 13.22
C ALA A 34 -7.57 5.18 11.73
N GLU A 35 -6.41 5.02 11.09
CA GLU A 35 -6.24 5.31 9.66
C GLU A 35 -6.84 4.22 8.77
N LEU A 36 -6.71 2.94 9.15
CA LEU A 36 -7.34 1.81 8.45
C LEU A 36 -8.88 1.88 8.50
N LYS A 37 -9.46 2.53 9.51
CA LYS A 37 -10.90 2.82 9.55
C LYS A 37 -11.35 3.83 8.49
N LYS A 38 -10.44 4.66 7.96
CA LYS A 38 -10.73 5.58 6.83
C LYS A 38 -10.68 4.85 5.49
N VAL A 39 -10.14 3.64 5.44
CA VAL A 39 -10.16 2.82 4.23
C VAL A 39 -11.60 2.35 4.02
N THR A 40 -12.22 2.87 2.98
CA THR A 40 -13.54 2.46 2.53
C THR A 40 -13.43 1.06 1.93
N TRP A 41 -13.63 0.04 2.75
CA TRP A 41 -13.68 -1.33 2.26
C TRP A 41 -14.93 -1.48 1.39
N PRO A 42 -14.75 -1.92 0.13
CA PRO A 42 -15.86 -2.10 -0.79
C PRO A 42 -16.87 -3.07 -0.18
N THR A 43 -18.14 -2.87 -0.51
CA THR A 43 -19.19 -3.79 -0.08
C THR A 43 -18.92 -5.20 -0.61
N ARG A 44 -19.48 -6.22 0.05
CA ARG A 44 -19.31 -7.62 -0.39
C ARG A 44 -19.76 -7.81 -1.84
N GLU A 45 -20.82 -7.12 -2.25
CA GLU A 45 -21.33 -7.16 -3.62
C GLU A 45 -20.37 -6.54 -4.63
N GLU A 46 -19.82 -5.35 -4.34
CA GLU A 46 -18.83 -4.71 -5.22
C GLU A 46 -17.58 -5.58 -5.37
N THR A 47 -17.10 -6.15 -4.26
CA THR A 47 -15.96 -7.07 -4.27
C THR A 47 -16.22 -8.27 -5.19
N ILE A 48 -17.40 -8.88 -5.11
CA ILE A 48 -17.78 -10.01 -5.97
C ILE A 48 -17.89 -9.58 -7.44
N LYS A 49 -18.49 -8.42 -7.72
CA LYS A 49 -18.61 -7.89 -9.09
C LYS A 49 -17.23 -7.65 -9.70
N LEU A 50 -16.32 -6.99 -8.97
CA LEU A 50 -14.97 -6.70 -9.43
C LEU A 50 -14.16 -7.98 -9.67
N THR A 51 -14.23 -8.94 -8.76
CA THR A 51 -13.52 -10.23 -8.92
C THR A 51 -14.12 -11.08 -10.04
N ALA A 52 -15.43 -11.05 -10.26
CA ALA A 52 -16.07 -11.75 -11.38
C ALA A 52 -15.57 -11.25 -12.75
N VAL A 53 -15.39 -9.93 -12.89
CA VAL A 53 -14.80 -9.34 -14.11
C VAL A 53 -13.37 -9.83 -14.33
N VAL A 54 -12.55 -9.87 -13.27
CA VAL A 54 -11.17 -10.38 -13.33
C VAL A 54 -11.14 -11.84 -13.77
N ILE A 55 -12.03 -12.68 -13.23
CA ILE A 55 -12.15 -14.09 -13.61
C ILE A 55 -12.51 -14.21 -15.10
N ALA A 56 -13.49 -13.44 -15.57
CA ALA A 56 -13.91 -13.46 -16.98
C ALA A 56 -12.74 -13.11 -17.92
N ILE A 57 -12.00 -12.04 -17.61
CA ILE A 57 -10.83 -11.63 -18.41
C ILE A 57 -9.73 -12.69 -18.35
N SER A 58 -9.46 -13.26 -17.17
CA SER A 58 -8.44 -14.29 -16.99
C SER A 58 -8.75 -15.55 -17.80
N VAL A 59 -10.01 -15.96 -17.88
CA VAL A 59 -10.46 -17.08 -18.72
C VAL A 59 -10.23 -16.79 -20.20
N ILE A 60 -10.57 -15.58 -20.67
CA ILE A 60 -10.39 -15.17 -22.06
C ILE A 60 -8.89 -15.17 -22.43
N VAL A 61 -8.06 -14.54 -21.60
CA VAL A 61 -6.61 -14.46 -21.82
C VAL A 61 -5.98 -15.86 -21.74
N GLY A 62 -6.37 -16.66 -20.75
CA GLY A 62 -5.89 -18.03 -20.61
C GLY A 62 -6.28 -18.92 -21.79
N ALA A 63 -7.50 -18.79 -22.31
CA ALA A 63 -7.93 -19.50 -23.51
C ALA A 63 -7.15 -19.04 -24.76
N PHE A 64 -6.92 -17.73 -24.90
CA PHE A 64 -6.13 -17.18 -26.00
C PHE A 64 -4.69 -17.71 -25.97
N ILE A 65 -3.99 -17.54 -24.85
CA ILE A 65 -2.60 -18.02 -24.69
C ILE A 65 -2.55 -19.55 -24.85
N GLY A 66 -3.42 -20.29 -24.17
CA GLY A 66 -3.46 -21.75 -24.26
C GLY A 66 -3.76 -22.26 -25.66
N SER A 67 -4.59 -21.55 -26.43
CA SER A 67 -4.83 -21.89 -27.85
C SER A 67 -3.59 -21.68 -28.70
N LEU A 68 -2.84 -20.59 -28.46
CA LEU A 68 -1.59 -20.32 -29.15
C LEU A 68 -0.52 -21.36 -28.78
N ASP A 69 -0.37 -21.71 -27.50
CA ASP A 69 0.56 -22.75 -27.05
C ASP A 69 0.24 -24.09 -27.74
N ALA A 70 -1.04 -24.48 -27.78
CA ALA A 70 -1.47 -25.70 -28.45
C ALA A 70 -1.23 -25.65 -29.98
N ALA A 71 -1.44 -24.50 -30.60
CA ALA A 71 -1.17 -24.31 -32.03
C ALA A 71 0.33 -24.41 -32.33
N LEU A 72 1.18 -23.82 -31.50
CA LEU A 72 2.63 -23.89 -31.64
C LEU A 72 3.14 -25.32 -31.48
N VAL A 73 2.65 -26.07 -30.48
CA VAL A 73 3.01 -27.49 -30.29
C VAL A 73 2.66 -28.32 -31.54
N LYS A 74 1.48 -28.11 -32.11
CA LYS A 74 1.07 -28.81 -33.33
C LYS A 74 1.96 -28.42 -34.52
N LEU A 75 2.26 -27.13 -34.68
CA LEU A 75 3.09 -26.63 -35.77
C LEU A 75 4.52 -27.17 -35.69
N THR A 76 5.14 -27.13 -34.50
CA THR A 76 6.50 -27.65 -34.31
C THR A 76 6.54 -29.16 -34.48
N SER A 77 5.53 -29.89 -33.99
CA SER A 77 5.44 -31.34 -34.21
C SER A 77 5.35 -31.70 -35.69
N LEU A 78 4.63 -30.92 -36.50
CA LEU A 78 4.54 -31.13 -37.95
C LEU A 78 5.84 -30.82 -38.68
N VAL A 79 6.55 -29.77 -38.24
CA VAL A 79 7.87 -29.40 -38.80
C VAL A 79 8.92 -30.45 -38.48
N PHE A 80 8.90 -31.03 -37.28
CA PHE A 80 9.88 -32.03 -36.85
C PHE A 80 9.51 -33.48 -37.21
N ASN A 81 8.23 -33.78 -37.44
CA ASN A 81 7.73 -35.09 -37.86
C ASN A 81 7.77 -35.28 -39.39
N LYS A 82 8.80 -34.72 -40.02
CA LYS A 82 9.24 -35.04 -41.37
C LYS A 82 10.73 -35.32 -41.37
#